data_AF-A0A8B6HBR8-F1
#
_entry.id   AF-A0A8B6HBR8-F1
#
_cell.length_a   1.000
_cell.length_b   1.000
_cell.length_c   1.000
_cell.angle_alpha   90.00
_cell.angle_beta   90.00
_cell.angle_gamma   90.00
#
_symmetry.space_group_name_H-M   'P 1'
#
loop_
_entity.id
_entity.type
_entity.pdbx_description
1 polymer ?
#
loop_
_entity_poly.entity_id
_entity_poly.type
_entity_poly.pdbx_seq_one_letter_code
_entity_poly.pdbx_strand_id
1 'polypeptide(L)'
;MNRCLRNIIGIKWPNTISNKELWERTRQEPIERTITTRRWKWIGHTLRKSNTNVTRQALDWNPQGHRKRGRPKSTWRRDLTSDLQKIGKTWGEAKKLAKDRKRWKATVVALCPPWDEKSVNAKSKRLQDQLQVTYRAKDKEVKRSARKDKRQYLEDLEKEAEKPAILGELIPFYKITTLWNIKCTDSTCKGYVKDKTLKTEREQAERWVQYFKENGANAQSYKEEDD
;
A
#
# COMPACT_ATOMS: atom_id res chain seq x y z
N MET A 1 -6.93 -11.01 3.67
CA MET A 1 -8.18 -11.19 2.90
C MET A 1 -8.07 -10.67 1.47
N ASN A 2 -7.86 -9.36 1.24
CA ASN A 2 -7.77 -8.80 -0.13
C ASN A 2 -6.64 -9.42 -0.99
N ARG A 3 -5.50 -9.80 -0.41
CA ARG A 3 -4.44 -10.53 -1.12
C ARG A 3 -4.93 -11.88 -1.64
N CYS A 4 -5.66 -12.63 -0.82
CA CYS A 4 -6.23 -13.92 -1.20
C CYS A 4 -7.26 -13.74 -2.34
N LEU A 5 -8.15 -12.74 -2.24
CA LEU A 5 -9.12 -12.43 -3.29
C LEU A 5 -8.43 -12.07 -4.62
N ARG A 6 -7.33 -11.30 -4.57
CA ARG A 6 -6.53 -10.97 -5.76
C ARG A 6 -5.90 -12.21 -6.38
N ASN A 7 -5.37 -13.11 -5.55
CA ASN A 7 -4.79 -14.37 -6.02
C ASN A 7 -5.85 -15.28 -6.67
N ILE A 8 -7.05 -15.38 -6.07
CA ILE A 8 -8.16 -16.20 -6.60
C ILE A 8 -8.63 -15.70 -7.97
N ILE A 9 -8.67 -14.38 -8.18
CA ILE A 9 -9.05 -13.77 -9.48
C ILE A 9 -7.85 -13.73 -10.45
N GLY A 10 -6.65 -14.14 -10.02
CA GLY A 10 -5.46 -14.14 -10.86
C GLY A 10 -4.88 -12.75 -11.15
N ILE A 11 -5.17 -11.76 -10.30
CA ILE A 11 -4.65 -10.39 -10.45
C ILE A 11 -3.20 -10.37 -10.01
N LYS A 12 -2.30 -10.35 -10.99
CA LYS A 12 -0.86 -10.22 -10.82
C LYS A 12 -0.41 -8.87 -11.38
N TRP A 13 0.75 -8.41 -10.91
CA TRP A 13 1.46 -7.32 -11.57
C TRP A 13 1.67 -7.66 -13.06
N PRO A 14 1.51 -6.72 -14.02
CA PRO A 14 1.35 -5.26 -13.87
C PRO A 14 -0.11 -4.78 -13.65
N ASN A 15 -1.09 -5.68 -13.68
CA ASN A 15 -2.50 -5.32 -13.57
C ASN A 15 -2.87 -4.94 -12.13
N THR A 16 -3.20 -3.66 -11.92
CA THR A 16 -3.55 -3.13 -10.59
C THR A 16 -5.01 -2.73 -10.55
N ILE A 17 -5.81 -3.52 -9.83
CA ILE A 17 -7.24 -3.28 -9.60
C ILE A 17 -7.46 -2.59 -8.25
N SER A 18 -8.46 -1.72 -8.15
CA SER A 18 -8.82 -1.06 -6.89
C SER A 18 -9.43 -2.07 -5.89
N ASN A 19 -9.34 -1.83 -4.58
CA ASN A 19 -9.99 -2.72 -3.60
C ASN A 19 -11.52 -2.72 -3.75
N LYS A 20 -12.10 -1.61 -4.22
CA LYS A 20 -13.53 -1.49 -4.47
C LYS A 20 -13.99 -2.45 -5.58
N GLU A 21 -13.33 -2.36 -6.72
CA GLU A 21 -13.60 -3.20 -7.89
C GLU A 21 -13.33 -4.69 -7.60
N LEU A 22 -12.34 -4.99 -6.76
CA LEU A 22 -12.10 -6.34 -6.26
C LEU A 22 -13.31 -6.91 -5.50
N TRP A 23 -13.94 -6.11 -4.65
CA TRP A 23 -15.12 -6.50 -3.87
C TRP A 23 -16.36 -6.63 -4.76
N GLU A 24 -16.57 -5.72 -5.71
CA GLU A 24 -17.65 -5.79 -6.71
C GLU A 24 -17.56 -7.08 -7.52
N ARG A 25 -16.37 -7.40 -8.05
CA ARG A 25 -16.16 -8.61 -8.87
C ARG A 25 -16.32 -9.91 -8.08
N THR A 26 -15.97 -9.91 -6.80
CA THR A 26 -16.10 -11.09 -5.93
C THR A 26 -17.46 -11.20 -5.24
N ARG A 27 -18.31 -10.16 -5.35
CA ARG A 27 -19.55 -9.99 -4.57
C ARG A 27 -19.29 -10.17 -3.07
N GLN A 28 -18.13 -9.71 -2.60
CA GLN A 28 -17.72 -9.80 -1.19
C GLN A 28 -17.83 -8.44 -0.51
N GLU A 29 -18.17 -8.44 0.77
CA GLU A 29 -18.16 -7.23 1.58
C GLU A 29 -16.79 -6.99 2.25
N PRO A 30 -16.44 -5.73 2.54
CA PRO A 30 -15.28 -5.42 3.38
C PRO A 30 -15.40 -6.06 4.76
N ILE A 31 -14.34 -6.75 5.19
CA ILE A 31 -14.30 -7.44 6.50
C ILE A 31 -14.60 -6.51 7.68
N GLU A 32 -14.24 -5.23 7.57
CA GLU A 32 -14.51 -4.21 8.58
C GLU A 32 -16.01 -4.11 8.89
N ARG A 33 -16.88 -4.18 7.87
CA ARG A 33 -18.34 -4.13 8.05
C ARG A 33 -18.86 -5.34 8.82
N THR A 34 -18.34 -6.53 8.50
CA THR A 34 -18.71 -7.75 9.22
C THR A 34 -18.30 -7.66 10.69
N ILE A 35 -17.10 -7.15 10.97
CA ILE A 35 -16.57 -6.96 12.32
C ILE A 35 -17.43 -5.95 13.09
N THR A 36 -17.73 -4.77 12.53
CA THR A 36 -18.54 -3.74 13.19
C THR A 36 -19.96 -4.23 13.44
N THR A 37 -20.59 -4.91 12.47
CA THR A 37 -21.93 -5.47 12.61
C THR A 37 -21.98 -6.52 13.73
N ARG A 38 -21.03 -7.46 13.74
CA ARG A 38 -20.95 -8.49 14.80
C ARG A 38 -20.71 -7.85 16.17
N ARG A 39 -19.80 -6.88 16.25
CA ARG A 39 -19.53 -6.09 17.45
C ARG A 39 -20.80 -5.44 18.00
N TRP A 40 -21.54 -4.70 17.18
CA TRP A 40 -22.76 -4.01 17.61
C TRP A 40 -23.93 -4.96 17.90
N LYS A 41 -24.03 -6.11 17.22
CA LYS A 41 -24.97 -7.18 17.59
C LYS A 41 -24.67 -7.73 18.99
N TRP A 42 -23.40 -8.00 19.28
CA TRP A 42 -22.95 -8.47 20.60
C TRP A 42 -23.18 -7.43 21.70
N ILE A 43 -22.81 -6.16 21.46
CA ILE A 43 -23.06 -5.05 22.41
C ILE A 43 -24.55 -4.95 22.73
N GLY A 44 -25.43 -5.01 21.73
CA GLY A 44 -26.86 -4.95 21.98
C GLY A 44 -27.37 -6.13 22.80
N HIS A 45 -26.81 -7.33 22.61
CA HIS A 45 -27.13 -8.49 23.45
C HIS A 45 -26.68 -8.25 24.89
N THR A 46 -25.46 -7.79 25.11
CA THR A 46 -24.93 -7.48 26.45
C THR A 46 -25.70 -6.35 27.13
N LEU A 47 -26.09 -5.30 26.39
CA LEU A 47 -26.91 -4.18 26.87
C LEU A 47 -28.38 -4.54 27.16
N ARG A 48 -28.83 -5.76 26.81
CA ARG A 48 -30.14 -6.28 27.23
C ARG A 48 -30.07 -7.18 28.46
N LYS A 49 -28.87 -7.58 28.90
CA LYS A 49 -28.69 -8.31 30.16
C LYS A 49 -28.97 -7.39 31.36
N SER A 50 -29.28 -8.01 32.50
CA SER A 50 -29.52 -7.32 33.77
C SER A 50 -28.33 -6.43 34.17
N ASN A 51 -28.61 -5.38 34.95
CA ASN A 51 -27.56 -4.46 35.40
C ASN A 51 -26.56 -5.09 36.39
N THR A 52 -26.96 -6.20 37.01
CA THR A 52 -26.13 -7.03 37.89
C THR A 52 -25.12 -7.88 37.13
N ASN A 53 -25.26 -8.02 35.82
CA ASN A 53 -24.36 -8.87 35.04
C ASN A 53 -22.99 -8.21 34.84
N VAL A 54 -21.93 -8.90 35.24
CA VAL A 54 -20.53 -8.45 35.12
C VAL A 54 -20.18 -8.05 33.67
N THR A 55 -20.67 -8.77 32.67
CA THR A 55 -20.38 -8.45 31.26
C THR A 55 -20.96 -7.11 30.81
N ARG A 56 -22.08 -6.69 31.39
CA ARG A 56 -22.69 -5.39 31.12
C ARG A 56 -21.93 -4.28 31.86
N GLN A 57 -21.57 -4.51 33.13
CA GLN A 57 -20.75 -3.57 33.90
C GLN A 57 -19.39 -3.34 33.24
N ALA A 58 -18.80 -4.40 32.68
CA ALA A 58 -17.53 -4.33 31.96
C ALA A 58 -17.57 -3.38 30.74
N LEU A 59 -18.72 -3.24 30.07
CA LEU A 59 -18.87 -2.26 28.97
C LEU A 59 -18.74 -0.80 29.48
N ASP A 60 -19.17 -0.58 30.73
CA ASP A 60 -19.12 0.71 31.42
C ASP A 60 -17.89 0.86 32.31
N TRP A 61 -16.91 -0.04 32.23
CA TRP A 61 -15.64 0.12 32.91
C TRP A 61 -14.68 1.02 32.11
N ASN A 62 -13.93 1.88 32.80
CA ASN A 62 -12.87 2.69 32.20
C ASN A 62 -11.58 2.42 32.98
N PRO A 63 -10.66 1.58 32.45
CA PRO A 63 -9.45 1.23 33.17
C PRO A 63 -8.58 2.47 33.34
N GLN A 64 -8.32 2.82 34.60
CA GLN A 64 -7.42 3.91 34.96
C GLN A 64 -5.96 3.47 34.81
N GLY A 65 -5.08 4.40 34.44
CA GLY A 65 -3.64 4.16 34.36
C GLY A 65 -3.01 4.37 32.98
N HIS A 66 -1.68 4.28 32.95
CA HIS A 66 -0.90 4.53 31.75
C HIS A 66 -0.82 3.29 30.84
N ARG A 67 -0.75 3.51 29.52
CA ARG A 67 -0.71 2.42 28.54
C ARG A 67 0.74 2.08 28.20
N LYS A 68 1.06 0.80 28.17
CA LYS A 68 2.35 0.31 27.67
C LYS A 68 2.53 0.67 26.18
N ARG A 69 3.78 0.87 25.77
CA ARG A 69 4.16 1.12 24.37
C ARG A 69 3.75 -0.08 23.49
N GLY A 70 3.31 0.19 22.26
CA GLY A 70 2.88 -0.83 21.28
C GLY A 70 1.38 -1.13 21.22
N ARG A 71 0.57 -0.64 22.18
CA ARG A 71 -0.89 -0.79 22.13
C ARG A 71 -1.54 0.14 21.09
N PRO A 72 -2.67 -0.24 20.45
CA PRO A 72 -3.42 0.67 19.58
C PRO A 72 -3.75 2.02 20.24
N LYS A 73 -3.67 3.10 19.43
CA LYS A 73 -3.87 4.49 19.88
C LYS A 73 -5.31 4.73 20.36
N SER A 74 -6.29 4.11 19.69
CA SER A 74 -7.70 4.21 20.06
C SER A 74 -8.07 3.23 21.18
N THR A 75 -9.08 3.60 21.97
CA THR A 75 -9.70 2.68 22.92
C THR A 75 -11.01 2.18 22.37
N TRP A 76 -11.41 0.99 22.81
CA TRP A 76 -12.75 0.46 22.63
C TRP A 76 -13.85 1.53 22.77
N ARG A 77 -13.83 2.31 23.87
CA ARG A 77 -14.83 3.37 24.08
C ARG A 77 -14.78 4.49 23.04
N ARG A 78 -13.59 4.95 22.67
CA ARG A 78 -13.44 5.99 21.63
C ARG A 78 -13.94 5.50 20.28
N ASP A 79 -13.67 4.24 19.95
CA ASP A 79 -14.14 3.62 18.71
C ASP A 79 -15.68 3.51 18.70
N LEU A 80 -16.29 3.11 19.81
CA LEU A 80 -17.75 3.07 19.94
C LEU A 80 -18.40 4.46 19.88
N THR A 81 -17.82 5.44 20.58
CA THR A 81 -18.32 6.82 20.55
C THR A 81 -18.20 7.40 19.15
N SER A 82 -17.08 7.17 18.46
CA SER A 82 -16.89 7.60 17.07
C SER A 82 -17.90 6.96 16.14
N ASP A 83 -18.18 5.67 16.28
CA ASP A 83 -19.22 4.99 15.52
C ASP A 83 -20.61 5.58 15.76
N LEU A 84 -20.99 5.82 17.03
CA LEU A 84 -22.28 6.43 17.35
C LEU A 84 -22.39 7.88 16.87
N GLN A 85 -21.28 8.62 16.90
CA GLN A 85 -21.22 10.00 16.40
C GLN A 85 -21.53 10.08 14.91
N LYS A 86 -21.23 9.05 14.11
CA LYS A 86 -21.62 8.98 12.69
C LYS A 86 -23.13 9.03 12.47
N ILE A 87 -23.93 8.65 13.46
CA ILE A 87 -25.41 8.69 13.45
C ILE A 87 -25.93 9.82 14.35
N GLY A 88 -25.04 10.62 14.94
CA GLY A 88 -25.43 11.65 15.89
C GLY A 88 -26.09 11.09 17.15
N LYS A 89 -25.66 9.91 17.62
CA LYS A 89 -26.18 9.28 18.84
C LYS A 89 -25.15 9.28 19.95
N THR A 90 -25.63 9.31 21.19
CA THR A 90 -24.78 9.16 22.38
C THR A 90 -24.81 7.73 22.91
N TRP A 91 -23.83 7.36 23.74
CA TRP A 91 -23.81 6.05 24.41
C TRP A 91 -25.06 5.82 25.29
N GLY A 92 -25.55 6.88 25.95
CA GLY A 92 -26.76 6.81 26.77
C GLY A 92 -28.02 6.52 25.96
N GLU A 93 -28.15 7.14 24.79
CA GLU A 93 -29.24 6.85 23.86
C GLU A 93 -29.13 5.44 23.29
N ALA A 94 -27.92 4.98 22.96
CA ALA A 94 -27.69 3.62 22.51
C ALA A 94 -28.14 2.58 23.56
N LYS A 95 -27.91 2.83 24.86
CA LYS A 95 -28.43 1.96 25.94
C LYS A 95 -29.96 1.90 25.98
N LYS A 96 -30.64 3.03 25.75
CA LYS A 96 -32.11 3.08 25.69
C LYS A 96 -32.63 2.33 24.46
N LEU A 97 -32.00 2.56 23.30
CA LEU A 97 -32.35 1.92 22.02
C LEU A 97 -32.10 0.41 22.03
N ALA A 98 -31.07 -0.07 22.75
CA ALA A 98 -30.75 -1.49 22.83
C ALA A 98 -31.87 -2.34 23.45
N LYS A 99 -32.71 -1.76 24.31
CA LYS A 99 -33.86 -2.45 24.92
C LYS A 99 -34.90 -2.86 23.86
N ASP A 100 -35.15 -2.00 22.88
CA ASP A 100 -36.01 -2.32 21.75
C ASP A 100 -35.20 -3.03 20.66
N ARG A 101 -35.50 -4.31 20.42
CA ARG A 101 -34.77 -5.13 19.45
C ARG A 101 -34.95 -4.65 18.01
N LYS A 102 -36.12 -4.11 17.64
CA LYS A 102 -36.39 -3.61 16.28
C LYS A 102 -35.62 -2.31 16.05
N ARG A 103 -35.73 -1.35 16.99
CA ARG A 103 -34.96 -0.09 16.93
C ARG A 103 -33.45 -0.36 16.98
N TRP A 104 -32.99 -1.30 17.81
CA TRP A 104 -31.57 -1.68 17.82
C TRP A 104 -31.10 -2.23 16.47
N LYS A 105 -31.85 -3.15 15.86
CA LYS A 105 -31.51 -3.64 14.52
C LYS A 105 -31.40 -2.50 13.50
N ALA A 106 -32.36 -1.57 13.50
CA ALA A 106 -32.32 -0.40 12.61
C ALA A 106 -31.08 0.48 12.88
N THR A 107 -30.71 0.71 14.14
CA THR A 107 -29.49 1.46 14.47
C THR A 107 -28.22 0.76 14.02
N VAL A 108 -28.14 -0.57 14.13
CA VAL A 108 -26.99 -1.34 13.64
C VAL A 108 -26.88 -1.27 12.12
N VAL A 109 -28.00 -1.31 11.41
CA VAL A 109 -28.03 -1.09 9.95
C VAL A 109 -27.63 0.34 9.61
N ALA A 110 -28.04 1.35 10.38
CA ALA A 110 -27.59 2.72 10.17
C ALA A 110 -26.08 2.92 10.48
N LEU A 111 -25.52 2.17 11.44
CA LEU A 111 -24.08 2.18 11.78
C LEU A 111 -23.24 1.53 10.70
N CYS A 112 -23.78 0.47 10.12
CA CYS A 112 -23.16 -0.27 9.05
C CYS A 112 -24.18 -0.41 7.92
N PRO A 113 -24.37 0.65 7.11
CA PRO A 113 -25.29 0.57 5.98
C PRO A 113 -24.88 -0.59 5.07
N PRO A 114 -25.82 -1.22 4.36
CA PRO A 114 -25.51 -2.18 3.32
C PRO A 114 -24.47 -1.60 2.34
N TRP A 115 -23.70 -2.47 1.72
CA TRP A 115 -22.76 -2.05 0.69
C TRP A 115 -23.54 -1.63 -0.56
N ASP A 116 -24.03 -0.39 -0.58
CA ASP A 116 -24.69 0.19 -1.75
C ASP A 116 -23.65 0.93 -2.60
N GLU A 117 -23.64 0.64 -3.89
CA GLU A 117 -22.79 1.22 -4.92
C GLU A 117 -22.74 2.77 -4.87
N LYS A 118 -23.84 3.38 -4.40
CA LYS A 118 -24.04 4.82 -4.21
C LYS A 118 -23.19 5.42 -3.08
N SER A 119 -22.88 4.66 -2.01
CA SER A 119 -22.10 5.18 -0.87
C SER A 119 -20.64 5.46 -1.24
N VAL A 120 -20.17 4.88 -2.34
CA VAL A 120 -18.77 4.96 -2.76
C VAL A 120 -18.52 6.18 -3.66
N ASN A 121 -19.59 6.84 -4.11
CA ASN A 121 -19.55 8.05 -4.94
C ASN A 121 -19.92 9.31 -4.14
N ALA A 122 -19.56 9.36 -2.85
CA ALA A 122 -19.86 10.49 -1.96
C ALA A 122 -19.21 11.82 -2.42
N LYS A 123 -18.16 11.75 -3.26
CA LYS A 123 -17.61 12.91 -3.95
C LYS A 123 -18.31 13.06 -5.30
N SER A 124 -18.84 14.25 -5.57
CA SER A 124 -19.37 14.62 -6.89
C SER A 124 -18.41 14.18 -8.00
N LYS A 125 -18.94 13.61 -9.08
CA LYS A 125 -18.16 13.13 -10.24
C LYS A 125 -17.19 14.20 -10.75
N ARG A 126 -17.66 15.45 -10.78
CA ARG A 126 -16.86 16.65 -11.11
C ARG A 126 -15.61 16.79 -10.24
N LEU A 127 -15.74 16.54 -8.94
CA LEU A 127 -14.65 16.67 -7.97
C LEU A 127 -13.65 15.51 -8.10
N GLN A 128 -14.13 14.32 -8.46
CA GLN A 128 -13.26 13.18 -8.79
C GLN A 128 -12.46 13.42 -10.08
N ASP A 129 -13.12 13.94 -11.12
CA ASP A 129 -12.48 14.28 -12.39
C ASP A 129 -11.43 15.39 -12.19
N GLN A 130 -11.75 16.42 -11.41
CA GLN A 130 -10.78 17.47 -11.02
C GLN A 130 -9.58 16.89 -10.26
N LEU A 131 -9.80 15.97 -9.31
CA LEU A 131 -8.70 15.31 -8.58
C LEU A 131 -7.85 14.44 -9.52
N GLN A 132 -8.45 13.74 -10.48
CA GLN A 132 -7.69 12.97 -11.47
C GLN A 132 -6.87 13.87 -12.39
N VAL A 133 -7.44 14.97 -12.88
CA VAL A 133 -6.73 15.92 -13.75
C VAL A 133 -5.57 16.56 -13.01
N THR A 134 -5.78 17.03 -11.78
CA THR A 134 -4.71 17.62 -10.96
C THR A 134 -3.61 16.60 -10.65
N TYR A 135 -3.96 15.36 -10.29
CA TYR A 135 -2.98 14.29 -10.09
C TYR A 135 -2.16 14.01 -11.36
N ARG A 136 -2.82 13.89 -12.52
CA ARG A 136 -2.14 13.67 -13.81
C ARG A 136 -1.21 14.84 -14.18
N ALA A 137 -1.61 16.07 -13.90
CA ALA A 137 -0.75 17.24 -14.10
C ALA A 137 0.48 17.20 -13.20
N LYS A 138 0.30 16.84 -11.92
CA LYS A 138 1.40 16.67 -10.96
C LYS A 138 2.35 15.54 -11.32
N ASP A 139 1.85 14.39 -11.77
CA ASP A 139 2.70 13.29 -12.25
C ASP A 139 3.54 13.72 -13.47
N LYS A 140 2.95 14.47 -14.41
CA LYS A 140 3.69 15.05 -15.54
C LYS A 140 4.76 16.03 -15.08
N GLU A 141 4.47 16.88 -14.09
CA GLU A 141 5.41 17.83 -13.50
C GLU A 141 6.59 17.11 -12.84
N VAL A 142 6.32 16.12 -11.99
CA VAL A 142 7.36 15.30 -11.33
C VAL A 142 8.25 14.61 -12.36
N LYS A 143 7.68 14.00 -13.40
CA LYS A 143 8.44 13.36 -14.48
C LYS A 143 9.24 14.37 -15.31
N ARG A 144 8.78 15.60 -15.47
CA ARG A 144 9.54 16.67 -16.14
C ARG A 144 10.71 17.12 -15.28
N SER A 145 10.50 17.33 -13.98
CA SER A 145 11.57 17.66 -13.02
C SER A 145 12.63 16.57 -12.99
N ALA A 146 12.24 15.30 -12.80
CA ALA A 146 13.19 14.19 -12.77
C ALA A 146 14.02 14.07 -14.06
N ARG A 147 13.44 14.35 -15.24
CA ARG A 147 14.19 14.41 -16.50
C ARG A 147 15.11 15.62 -16.60
N LYS A 148 14.70 16.78 -16.04
CA LYS A 148 15.53 17.98 -15.97
C LYS A 148 16.72 17.74 -15.06
N ASP A 149 16.49 17.20 -13.87
CA ASP A 149 17.53 16.88 -12.88
C ASP A 149 18.51 15.86 -13.46
N LYS A 150 18.01 14.83 -14.17
CA LYS A 150 18.87 13.88 -14.88
C LYS A 150 19.73 14.57 -15.96
N ARG A 151 19.17 15.50 -16.74
CA ARG A 151 19.94 16.24 -17.76
C ARG A 151 21.00 17.12 -17.14
N GLN A 152 20.64 17.89 -16.10
CA GLN A 152 21.58 18.77 -15.41
C GLN A 152 22.74 17.98 -14.81
N TYR A 153 22.46 16.84 -14.16
CA TYR A 153 23.50 15.96 -13.66
C TYR A 153 24.46 15.46 -14.76
N LEU A 154 23.94 15.14 -15.96
CA LEU A 154 24.77 14.73 -17.09
C LEU A 154 25.61 15.89 -17.65
N GLU A 155 25.03 17.08 -17.77
CA GLU A 155 25.74 18.32 -18.17
C GLU A 155 26.85 18.68 -17.16
N ASP A 156 26.62 18.50 -15.87
CA ASP A 156 27.63 18.72 -14.83
C ASP A 156 28.76 17.69 -14.91
N LEU A 157 28.43 16.41 -15.19
CA LEU A 157 29.41 15.36 -15.41
C LEU A 157 30.29 15.62 -16.64
N GLU A 158 29.70 16.17 -17.70
CA GLU A 158 30.39 16.56 -18.93
C GLU A 158 31.41 17.68 -18.67
N LYS A 159 31.00 18.75 -17.97
CA LYS A 159 31.90 19.83 -17.54
C LYS A 159 33.01 19.35 -16.61
N GLU A 160 32.74 18.35 -15.77
CA GLU A 160 33.75 17.76 -14.91
C GLU A 160 34.76 16.92 -15.71
N ALA A 161 34.33 16.28 -16.81
CA ALA A 161 35.20 15.55 -17.73
C ALA A 161 36.09 16.46 -18.59
N GLU A 162 35.65 17.68 -18.90
CA GLU A 162 36.43 18.66 -19.67
C GLU A 162 37.75 19.04 -18.97
N LYS A 163 37.74 19.17 -17.63
CA LYS A 163 38.92 19.55 -16.84
C LYS A 163 40.11 18.58 -16.98
N PRO A 164 39.97 17.26 -16.73
CA PRO A 164 41.06 16.31 -16.92
C PRO A 164 41.43 16.13 -18.40
N ALA A 165 40.49 16.33 -19.34
CA ALA A 165 40.81 16.30 -20.77
C ALA A 165 41.78 17.41 -21.16
N ILE A 166 41.57 18.63 -20.65
CA ILE A 166 42.47 19.78 -20.87
C ILE A 166 43.82 19.56 -20.18
N LEU A 167 43.83 18.97 -18.99
CA LEU A 167 45.05 18.67 -18.23
C LEU A 167 45.83 17.45 -18.76
N GLY A 168 45.25 16.68 -19.70
CA GLY A 168 45.86 15.44 -20.23
C GLY A 168 45.82 14.25 -19.26
N GLU A 169 44.96 14.29 -18.24
CA GLU A 169 44.83 13.23 -17.23
C GLU A 169 43.86 12.13 -17.70
N LEU A 170 44.42 11.03 -18.23
CA LEU A 170 43.65 9.98 -18.87
C LEU A 170 42.77 9.16 -17.89
N ILE A 171 43.26 8.88 -16.69
CA ILE A 171 42.58 8.01 -15.72
C ILE A 171 41.29 8.64 -15.16
N PRO A 172 41.27 9.90 -14.70
CA PRO A 172 40.05 10.56 -14.27
C PRO A 172 39.06 10.77 -15.42
N PHE A 173 39.53 11.15 -16.61
CA PHE A 173 38.70 11.31 -17.80
C PHE A 173 37.96 10.00 -18.16
N TYR A 174 38.66 8.87 -18.16
CA TYR A 174 38.05 7.57 -18.47
C TYR A 174 37.02 7.14 -17.41
N LYS A 175 37.25 7.43 -16.12
CA LYS A 175 36.28 7.15 -15.05
C LYS A 175 34.98 7.96 -15.21
N ILE A 176 35.08 9.22 -15.62
CA ILE A 176 33.90 10.07 -15.80
C ILE A 176 33.11 9.67 -17.06
N THR A 177 33.79 9.39 -18.17
CA THR A 177 33.16 8.97 -19.44
C THR A 177 32.51 7.58 -19.36
N THR A 178 33.07 6.66 -18.58
CA THR A 178 32.42 5.35 -18.31
C THR A 178 31.16 5.49 -17.47
N LEU A 179 31.15 6.36 -16.46
CA LEU A 179 29.94 6.68 -15.68
C LEU A 179 28.84 7.33 -16.52
N TRP A 180 29.22 8.18 -17.48
CA TRP A 180 28.31 8.80 -18.45
C TRP A 180 27.67 7.75 -19.37
N ASN A 181 28.48 6.85 -19.97
CA ASN A 181 28.00 5.81 -20.88
C ASN A 181 27.03 4.81 -20.23
N ILE A 182 27.30 4.35 -19.01
CA ILE A 182 26.45 3.38 -18.30
C ILE A 182 25.03 3.95 -18.08
N LYS A 183 24.91 5.23 -17.70
CA LYS A 183 23.60 5.85 -17.37
C LYS A 183 22.79 6.31 -18.59
N CYS A 184 23.44 6.43 -19.75
CA CYS A 184 22.80 6.70 -21.04
C CYS A 184 22.17 5.44 -21.65
N THR A 185 22.67 4.24 -21.33
CA THR A 185 22.14 2.96 -21.83
C THR A 185 20.96 2.39 -21.01
N ASP A 186 20.82 2.75 -19.73
CA ASP A 186 19.72 2.34 -18.85
C ASP A 186 18.38 3.08 -19.12
N SER A 187 18.04 3.30 -20.39
CA SER A 187 16.74 3.85 -20.81
C SER A 187 15.59 2.84 -20.71
N THR A 188 15.89 1.56 -20.50
CA THR A 188 14.91 0.54 -20.15
C THR A 188 14.94 0.30 -18.64
N CYS A 189 13.90 0.75 -17.95
CA CYS A 189 13.62 0.33 -16.60
C CYS A 189 13.34 -1.19 -16.59
N LYS A 190 14.41 -1.99 -16.44
CA LYS A 190 14.30 -3.43 -16.20
C LYS A 190 13.52 -3.62 -14.91
N GLY A 191 12.41 -4.34 -15.01
CA GLY A 191 11.53 -4.64 -13.90
C GLY A 191 12.28 -5.34 -12.78
N TYR A 192 11.97 -4.94 -11.55
CA TYR A 192 12.42 -5.63 -10.34
C TYR A 192 12.08 -7.12 -10.42
N VAL A 193 13.10 -7.98 -10.51
CA VAL A 193 12.97 -9.40 -10.16
C VAL A 193 13.04 -9.48 -8.65
N LYS A 194 11.94 -9.90 -8.04
CA LYS A 194 11.85 -10.14 -6.60
C LYS A 194 12.33 -11.56 -6.25
N ASP A 195 13.15 -11.58 -5.20
CA ASP A 195 13.34 -12.64 -4.18
C ASP A 195 14.36 -13.74 -4.54
N LYS A 196 15.45 -13.96 -3.80
CA LYS A 196 15.65 -13.95 -2.34
C LYS A 196 16.99 -13.29 -1.94
N THR A 197 17.10 -12.77 -0.71
CA THR A 197 18.38 -12.31 -0.14
C THR A 197 19.27 -13.51 0.19
N LEU A 198 20.37 -13.68 -0.57
CA LEU A 198 21.45 -14.64 -0.29
C LEU A 198 22.27 -14.11 0.89
N LYS A 199 22.03 -14.67 2.08
CA LYS A 199 22.61 -14.14 3.33
C LYS A 199 24.01 -14.69 3.61
N THR A 200 24.40 -15.76 2.93
CA THR A 200 25.60 -16.54 3.25
C THR A 200 26.62 -16.44 2.11
N GLU A 201 27.90 -16.24 2.44
CA GLU A 201 28.99 -16.11 1.43
C GLU A 201 29.07 -17.32 0.49
N ARG A 202 28.79 -18.52 1.01
CA ARG A 202 28.77 -19.77 0.22
C ARG A 202 27.69 -19.78 -0.86
N GLU A 203 26.49 -19.31 -0.54
CA GLU A 203 25.39 -19.21 -1.49
C GLU A 203 25.66 -18.12 -2.55
N GLN A 204 26.38 -17.07 -2.17
CA GLN A 204 26.83 -16.03 -3.11
C GLN A 204 27.87 -16.59 -4.08
N ALA A 205 28.87 -17.32 -3.58
CA ALA A 205 29.89 -17.95 -4.42
C ALA A 205 29.29 -18.97 -5.41
N GLU A 206 28.35 -19.81 -4.97
CA GLU A 206 27.66 -20.77 -5.84
C GLU A 206 26.82 -20.07 -6.92
N ARG A 207 26.17 -18.94 -6.59
CA ARG A 207 25.45 -18.12 -7.56
C ARG A 207 26.39 -17.51 -8.60
N TRP A 208 27.57 -17.06 -8.19
CA TRP A 208 28.61 -16.56 -9.11
C TRP A 208 29.12 -17.65 -10.04
N VAL A 209 29.38 -18.86 -9.52
CA VAL A 209 29.79 -20.01 -10.35
C VAL A 209 28.72 -20.37 -11.39
N GLN A 210 27.45 -20.33 -11.00
CA GLN A 210 26.34 -20.65 -11.91
C GLN A 210 26.17 -19.57 -12.99
N TYR A 211 26.27 -18.30 -12.62
CA TYR A 211 26.28 -17.17 -13.55
C TYR A 211 27.42 -17.24 -14.58
N PHE A 212 28.63 -17.60 -14.13
CA PHE A 212 29.78 -17.74 -15.03
C PHE A 212 29.70 -18.98 -15.93
N LYS A 213 29.03 -20.05 -15.52
CA LYS A 213 28.74 -21.19 -16.40
C LYS A 213 27.68 -20.86 -17.46
N GLU A 214 26.61 -20.17 -17.07
CA GLU A 214 25.54 -19.76 -17.98
C GLU A 214 26.02 -18.75 -19.04
N ASN A 215 26.92 -17.83 -18.66
CA ASN A 215 27.43 -16.81 -19.56
C ASN A 215 28.78 -17.13 -20.21
N GLY A 216 29.56 -18.06 -19.65
CA GLY A 216 30.86 -18.48 -20.18
C GLY A 216 30.74 -19.50 -21.34
N ALA A 217 29.63 -20.26 -21.40
CA ALA A 217 29.38 -21.19 -22.52
C ALA A 217 29.14 -20.47 -23.87
N ASN A 218 28.83 -19.18 -23.86
CA ASN A 218 28.70 -18.36 -25.07
C ASN A 218 30.04 -17.87 -25.65
N ALA A 219 31.18 -18.23 -25.03
CA ALA A 219 32.51 -17.82 -25.49
C ALA A 219 33.22 -18.85 -26.40
N GLN A 220 32.59 -19.99 -26.70
CA GLN A 220 33.15 -21.04 -27.57
C GLN A 220 32.57 -21.09 -28.99
N SER A 221 31.69 -20.18 -29.39
CA SER A 221 31.10 -20.15 -30.74
C SER A 221 31.74 -19.13 -31.71
N TYR A 222 32.94 -18.63 -31.44
CA TYR A 222 33.61 -17.64 -32.32
C TYR A 222 35.09 -17.97 -32.57
N LYS A 223 35.40 -19.24 -32.84
CA LYS A 223 36.68 -19.64 -33.45
C LYS A 223 36.42 -20.84 -34.35
N GLU A 224 35.90 -20.58 -35.55
CA GLU A 224 36.01 -21.41 -36.76
C GLU A 224 35.10 -20.77 -37.81
N GLU A 225 35.65 -19.83 -38.58
CA GLU A 225 35.26 -19.47 -39.95
C GLU A 225 36.12 -18.25 -40.33
N ASP A 226 37.21 -18.52 -41.04
CA ASP A 226 37.73 -17.71 -42.14
C ASP A 226 38.95 -18.47 -42.70
N ASP A 227 38.72 -19.17 -43.81
CA ASP A 227 39.72 -19.65 -44.78
C ASP A 227 40.43 -18.48 -45.48
#